data_AF-A0A429BS84-F1
#
_entry.id   AF-A0A429BS84-F1
#
_cell.length_a   1.000
_cell.length_b   1.000
_cell.length_c   1.000
_cell.angle_alpha   90.00
_cell.angle_beta   90.00
_cell.angle_gamma   90.00
#
_symmetry.space_group_name_H-M   'P 1'
#
loop_
_entity.id
_entity.type
_entity.pdbx_description
1 polymer ?
#
loop_
_entity_poly.entity_id
_entity_poly.type
_entity_poly.pdbx_seq_one_letter_code
_entity_poly.pdbx_strand_id
1 'polypeptide(L)'
;MTDAVTGKSAEPAGTVLVTFKGEQWRLARGRLLTMGRSRSCDVRFPDDEHLSRRAGSLLVLNDCVLVRNDSRHKPLVIRPPAGEDRVVEPGAATTSLPFVVFSVLFAGRGGSTVTVRVDARPVTSPAGRPAEVATRSPETVTSPITFTNAQRTVISALCEPLLMRTGPHAAPATYAQIGRRLGRQPQYIRNVVKSLRESLAGHGIPGLTTDDEDAAHDDFRWALARWAVRSAVISAEDLHDLPPAPETGEDHGP
;
A
#
# COMPACT_ATOMS: atom_id res chain seq x y z
N MET A 1 -6.67 41.20 37.58
CA MET A 1 -5.26 41.09 37.17
C MET A 1 -4.75 39.80 37.80
N THR A 2 -4.66 38.65 37.15
CA THR A 2 -4.70 38.28 35.74
C THR A 2 -5.06 36.78 35.70
N ASP A 3 -6.07 36.39 34.91
CA ASP A 3 -6.43 35.00 34.66
C ASP A 3 -5.38 34.33 33.77
N ALA A 4 -4.89 33.17 34.20
CA ALA A 4 -4.04 32.30 33.40
C ALA A 4 -4.93 31.27 32.69
N VAL A 5 -5.32 31.58 31.45
CA VAL A 5 -5.90 30.59 30.54
C VAL A 5 -4.79 29.68 30.04
N THR A 6 -4.79 28.44 30.53
CA THR A 6 -4.04 27.32 29.96
C THR A 6 -4.50 27.10 28.51
N GLY A 7 -3.73 27.61 27.57
CA GLY A 7 -3.89 27.33 26.15
C GLY A 7 -3.61 25.85 25.88
N LYS A 8 -4.69 25.08 25.69
CA LYS A 8 -4.69 23.76 25.05
C LYS A 8 -4.08 23.93 23.66
N SER A 9 -2.82 23.50 23.47
CA SER A 9 -2.15 23.50 22.18
C SER A 9 -3.03 22.79 21.14
N ALA A 10 -3.61 23.56 20.23
CA ALA A 10 -4.35 23.03 19.10
C ALA A 10 -3.40 22.16 18.28
N GLU A 11 -3.74 20.89 18.10
CA GLU A 11 -3.01 20.03 17.17
C GLU A 11 -3.07 20.67 15.78
N PRO A 12 -1.94 20.95 15.12
CA PRO A 12 -1.98 21.47 13.76
C PRO A 12 -2.59 20.39 12.86
N ALA A 13 -3.82 20.63 12.42
CA ALA A 13 -4.50 19.80 11.45
C ALA A 13 -3.63 19.67 10.19
N GLY A 14 -3.38 18.44 9.73
CA GLY A 14 -2.61 18.18 8.51
C GLY A 14 -1.09 17.99 8.68
N THR A 15 -0.61 17.58 9.86
CA THR A 15 0.79 17.14 10.02
C THR A 15 0.94 15.62 9.93
N VAL A 16 1.98 15.15 9.22
CA VAL A 16 2.41 13.75 9.21
C VAL A 16 3.11 13.43 10.52
N LEU A 17 2.77 12.30 11.14
CA LEU A 17 3.44 11.80 12.34
C LEU A 17 4.46 10.73 11.97
N VAL A 18 5.71 10.94 12.34
CA VAL A 18 6.80 9.97 12.20
C VAL A 18 7.18 9.47 13.59
N THR A 19 7.31 8.16 13.77
CA THR A 19 7.65 7.55 15.07
C THR A 19 8.83 6.60 14.94
N PHE A 20 9.80 6.73 15.84
CA PHE A 20 10.97 5.86 15.92
C PHE A 20 11.38 5.68 17.39
N LYS A 21 11.47 4.43 17.87
CA LYS A 21 11.84 4.09 19.26
C LYS A 21 11.09 4.86 20.36
N GLY A 22 9.83 5.23 20.11
CA GLY A 22 8.99 5.98 21.04
C GLY A 22 9.10 7.51 20.90
N GLU A 23 10.10 8.01 20.19
CA GLU A 23 10.18 9.42 19.81
C GLU A 23 9.27 9.71 18.62
N GLN A 24 8.73 10.92 18.58
CA GLN A 24 7.75 11.36 17.59
C GLN A 24 8.13 12.70 16.97
N TRP A 25 8.01 12.80 15.65
CA TRP A 25 8.20 14.02 14.88
C TRP A 25 6.92 14.35 14.13
N ARG A 26 6.43 15.58 14.28
CA ARG A 26 5.30 16.11 13.51
C ARG A 26 5.83 16.95 12.35
N LEU A 27 5.47 16.58 11.13
CA LEU A 27 5.94 17.21 9.91
C LEU A 27 4.79 17.89 9.16
N ALA A 28 4.89 19.20 8.98
CA ALA A 28 3.98 19.95 8.12
C ALA A 28 4.32 19.75 6.63
N ARG A 29 3.40 20.14 5.74
CA ARG A 29 3.63 20.15 4.29
C ARG A 29 4.90 20.95 3.93
N GLY A 30 5.63 20.46 2.93
CA GLY A 30 6.91 21.01 2.49
C GLY A 30 8.09 20.73 3.42
N ARG A 31 7.88 20.10 4.58
CA ARG A 31 8.97 19.76 5.50
C ARG A 31 9.68 18.47 5.07
N LEU A 32 11.00 18.54 5.10
CA LEU A 32 11.91 17.41 4.96
C LEU A 32 12.29 16.90 6.34
N LEU A 33 12.29 15.58 6.52
CA LEU A 33 12.85 14.88 7.67
C LEU A 33 13.88 13.87 7.18
N THR A 34 15.07 13.92 7.74
CA THR A 34 16.21 13.08 7.36
C THR A 34 16.46 12.00 8.40
N MET A 35 16.85 10.82 7.93
CA MET A 35 17.05 9.63 8.75
C MET A 35 18.40 8.99 8.44
N GLY A 36 19.14 8.58 9.46
CA GLY A 36 20.42 7.91 9.28
C GLY A 36 21.28 7.92 10.54
N ARG A 37 22.51 7.40 10.42
CA ARG A 37 23.47 7.38 11.53
C ARG A 37 24.14 8.70 11.85
N SER A 38 24.18 9.62 10.90
CA SER A 38 24.81 10.92 11.10
C SER A 38 24.13 11.67 12.25
N ARG A 39 24.92 12.42 13.02
CA ARG A 39 24.38 13.34 14.04
C ARG A 39 23.61 14.51 13.42
N SER A 40 23.78 14.75 12.13
CA SER A 40 23.06 15.78 11.38
C SER A 40 21.66 15.34 10.93
N CYS A 41 21.26 14.09 11.17
CA CYS A 41 19.94 13.59 10.81
C CYS A 41 18.93 13.86 11.93
N ASP A 42 17.70 14.20 11.54
CA ASP A 42 16.59 14.44 12.49
C ASP A 42 16.23 13.17 13.25
N VAL A 43 16.15 12.04 12.54
CA VAL A 43 15.98 10.70 13.14
C VAL A 43 17.34 10.00 13.13
N ARG A 44 17.92 9.88 14.32
CA ARG A 44 19.23 9.25 14.49
C ARG A 44 19.11 7.75 14.72
N PHE A 45 19.74 6.98 13.83
CA PHE A 45 19.80 5.53 13.95
C PHE A 45 20.89 5.05 14.92
N PRO A 46 20.79 3.81 15.42
CA PRO A 46 21.86 3.19 16.21
C PRO A 46 23.19 3.21 15.48
N ASP A 47 24.29 3.21 16.24
CA ASP A 47 25.62 3.25 15.66
C ASP A 47 26.05 1.89 15.09
N ASP A 48 25.47 1.56 13.92
CA ASP A 48 25.69 0.32 13.19
C ASP A 48 26.31 0.59 11.80
N GLU A 49 27.51 0.08 11.56
CA GLU A 49 28.24 0.17 10.29
C GLU A 49 27.45 -0.23 9.03
N HIS A 50 26.42 -1.06 9.18
CA HIS A 50 25.57 -1.50 8.08
C HIS A 50 24.48 -0.49 7.73
N LEU A 51 24.19 0.46 8.60
CA LEU A 51 23.28 1.56 8.32
C LEU A 51 24.04 2.74 7.71
N SER A 52 23.44 3.38 6.71
CA SER A 52 24.04 4.56 6.09
C SER A 52 24.04 5.75 7.04
N ARG A 53 25.05 6.62 6.91
CA ARG A 53 25.08 7.94 7.58
C ARG A 53 23.90 8.81 7.17
N ARG A 54 23.45 8.68 5.92
CA ARG A 54 22.21 9.24 5.37
C ARG A 54 21.45 8.10 4.73
N ALA A 55 20.48 7.54 5.44
CA ALA A 55 19.77 6.34 5.01
C ALA A 55 18.57 6.67 4.13
N GLY A 56 17.83 7.73 4.46
CA GLY A 56 16.73 8.19 3.66
C GLY A 56 16.11 9.46 4.18
N SER A 57 15.12 9.96 3.46
CA SER A 57 14.39 11.16 3.82
C SER A 57 12.91 11.06 3.47
N LEU A 58 12.11 11.80 4.23
CA LEU A 58 10.68 11.96 4.04
C LEU A 58 10.39 13.42 3.73
N LEU A 59 9.73 13.69 2.60
CA LEU A 59 9.22 15.01 2.25
C LEU A 59 7.70 14.96 2.22
N VAL A 60 7.06 15.79 3.04
CA VAL A 60 5.59 15.88 3.07
C VAL A 60 5.12 16.71 1.88
N LEU A 61 4.45 16.08 0.93
CA LEU A 61 3.78 16.74 -0.20
C LEU A 61 2.36 17.14 0.20
N ASN A 62 1.59 17.68 -0.75
CA ASN A 62 0.24 18.16 -0.47
C ASN A 62 -0.74 17.04 -0.09
N ASP A 63 -0.61 15.87 -0.72
CA ASP A 63 -1.54 14.73 -0.59
C ASP A 63 -0.87 13.41 -0.19
N CYS A 64 0.47 13.38 -0.09
CA CYS A 64 1.22 12.18 0.24
C CYS A 64 2.60 12.50 0.83
N VAL A 65 3.37 11.46 1.14
CA VAL A 65 4.77 11.57 1.56
C VAL A 65 5.66 11.01 0.46
N LEU A 66 6.66 11.79 0.03
CA LEU A 66 7.74 11.30 -0.82
C LEU A 66 8.80 10.65 0.08
N VAL A 67 9.08 9.38 -0.16
CA VAL A 67 10.12 8.61 0.52
C VAL A 67 11.29 8.47 -0.43
N ARG A 68 12.47 8.96 -0.03
CA ARG A 68 13.69 8.89 -0.81
C ARG A 68 14.72 8.02 -0.11
N ASN A 69 15.36 7.14 -0.88
CA ASN A 69 16.54 6.43 -0.42
C ASN A 69 17.79 7.28 -0.68
N ASP A 70 18.42 7.75 0.39
CA ASP A 70 19.64 8.56 0.34
C ASP A 70 20.91 7.71 0.52
N SER A 71 20.76 6.40 0.70
CA SER A 71 21.85 5.44 0.74
C SER A 71 22.49 5.29 -0.64
N ARG A 72 23.79 4.94 -0.64
CA ARG A 72 24.55 4.63 -1.87
C ARG A 72 24.55 3.15 -2.24
N HIS A 73 24.27 2.27 -1.29
CA HIS A 73 24.56 0.84 -1.45
C HIS A 73 23.43 -0.09 -1.03
N LYS A 74 22.51 0.37 -0.18
CA LYS A 74 21.46 -0.49 0.39
C LYS A 74 20.09 0.04 0.00
N PRO A 75 19.19 -0.84 -0.46
CA PRO A 75 17.80 -0.46 -0.62
C PRO A 75 17.17 -0.19 0.75
N LEU A 76 16.07 0.56 0.75
CA LEU A 76 15.13 0.60 1.86
C LEU A 76 13.82 -0.05 1.43
N VAL A 77 13.01 -0.47 2.40
CA VAL A 77 11.71 -1.10 2.12
C VAL A 77 10.60 -0.27 2.75
N ILE A 78 9.59 0.06 1.95
CA ILE A 78 8.33 0.61 2.43
C ILE A 78 7.37 -0.56 2.65
N ARG A 79 6.94 -0.75 3.89
CA ARG A 79 6.03 -1.80 4.30
C ARG A 79 4.68 -1.20 4.70
N PRO A 80 3.61 -1.44 3.94
CA PRO A 80 2.27 -1.02 4.35
C PRO A 80 1.75 -1.91 5.50
N PRO A 81 0.67 -1.50 6.20
CA PRO A 81 0.02 -2.36 7.19
C PRO A 81 -0.56 -3.62 6.56
N ALA A 82 -1.01 -3.53 5.31
CA ALA A 82 -1.38 -4.67 4.48
C ALA A 82 -0.95 -4.41 3.03
N GLY A 83 -0.56 -5.46 2.34
CA GLY A 83 -0.09 -5.43 0.97
C GLY A 83 1.42 -5.68 0.83
N GLU A 84 1.87 -5.52 -0.40
CA GLU A 84 3.25 -5.83 -0.80
C GLU A 84 4.24 -4.81 -0.23
N ASP A 85 5.43 -5.33 0.10
CA ASP A 85 6.59 -4.49 0.35
C ASP A 85 7.01 -3.79 -0.95
N ARG A 86 7.40 -2.52 -0.83
CA ARG A 86 7.98 -1.75 -1.93
C ARG A 86 9.46 -1.49 -1.66
N VAL A 87 10.31 -2.01 -2.54
CA VAL A 87 11.75 -1.75 -2.50
C VAL A 87 12.03 -0.39 -3.14
N VAL A 88 12.82 0.44 -2.47
CA VAL A 88 13.32 1.71 -3.00
C VAL A 88 14.83 1.62 -3.13
N GLU A 89 15.31 1.53 -4.36
CA GLU A 89 16.73 1.37 -4.68
C GLU A 89 17.56 2.59 -4.26
N PRO A 90 18.89 2.43 -4.04
CA PRO A 90 19.79 3.54 -3.74
C PRO A 90 19.61 4.73 -4.70
N GLY A 91 19.39 5.93 -4.14
CA GLY A 91 19.18 7.16 -4.92
C GLY A 91 17.78 7.33 -5.50
N ALA A 92 16.92 6.30 -5.46
CA ALA A 92 15.55 6.38 -5.94
C ALA A 92 14.60 7.04 -4.92
N ALA A 93 13.43 7.46 -5.39
CA ALA A 93 12.35 7.96 -4.56
C ALA A 93 11.01 7.39 -5.03
N THR A 94 10.06 7.26 -4.10
CA THR A 94 8.69 6.84 -4.39
C THR A 94 7.71 7.54 -3.48
N THR A 95 6.45 7.62 -3.90
CA THR A 95 5.39 8.20 -3.08
C THR A 95 4.79 7.15 -2.14
N SER A 96 4.22 7.60 -1.02
CA SER A 96 3.53 6.72 -0.08
C SER A 96 2.23 6.12 -0.64
N LEU A 97 1.67 6.70 -1.71
CA LEU A 97 0.36 6.30 -2.25
C LEU A 97 0.36 4.84 -2.76
N PRO A 98 -0.71 4.07 -2.50
CA PRO A 98 -1.97 4.49 -1.87
C PRO A 98 -1.96 4.44 -0.33
N PHE A 99 -0.83 4.12 0.30
CA PHE A 99 -0.75 3.85 1.73
C PHE A 99 -0.62 5.14 2.55
N VAL A 100 -1.62 5.37 3.42
CA VAL A 100 -1.66 6.51 4.34
C VAL A 100 -0.95 6.23 5.67
N VAL A 101 -0.75 4.96 6.00
CA VAL A 101 0.08 4.51 7.13
C VAL A 101 1.04 3.48 6.57
N PHE A 102 2.32 3.55 6.93
CA PHE A 102 3.33 2.61 6.48
C PHE A 102 4.56 2.66 7.39
N SER A 103 5.45 1.68 7.24
CA SER A 103 6.76 1.65 7.88
C SER A 103 7.86 1.73 6.84
N VAL A 104 8.95 2.43 7.16
CA VAL A 104 10.19 2.45 6.38
C VAL A 104 11.23 1.60 7.10
N LEU A 105 11.71 0.57 6.43
CA LEU A 105 12.58 -0.47 6.96
C LEU A 105 13.98 -0.32 6.36
N PHE A 106 14.98 -0.36 7.23
CA PHE A 106 16.40 -0.29 6.87
C PHE A 106 17.13 -1.52 7.42
N ALA A 107 17.86 -2.22 6.56
CA ALA A 107 18.61 -3.41 6.94
C ALA A 107 19.92 -3.04 7.66
N GLY A 108 20.04 -3.44 8.93
CA GLY A 108 21.23 -3.33 9.77
C GLY A 108 22.09 -4.60 9.77
N ARG A 109 23.01 -4.69 10.73
CA ARG A 109 23.92 -5.83 10.90
C ARG A 109 23.17 -7.09 11.28
N GLY A 110 23.60 -8.24 10.76
CA GLY A 110 23.13 -9.56 11.20
C GLY A 110 21.63 -9.79 11.02
N GLY A 111 21.00 -9.15 10.02
CA GLY A 111 19.56 -9.27 9.78
C GLY A 111 18.67 -8.38 10.66
N SER A 112 19.27 -7.55 11.53
CA SER A 112 18.51 -6.54 12.28
C SER A 112 17.84 -5.54 11.33
N THR A 113 16.66 -5.04 11.70
CA THR A 113 15.92 -4.06 10.91
C THR A 113 15.58 -2.84 11.76
N VAL A 114 15.97 -1.66 11.29
CA VAL A 114 15.51 -0.38 11.82
C VAL A 114 14.18 -0.03 11.16
N THR A 115 13.15 0.20 11.97
CA THR A 115 11.78 0.48 11.49
C THR A 115 11.35 1.87 11.94
N VAL A 116 11.02 2.73 10.97
CA VAL A 116 10.43 4.05 11.21
C VAL A 116 8.96 4.01 10.78
N ARG A 117 8.03 4.31 11.68
CA ARG A 117 6.59 4.33 11.36
C ARG A 117 6.17 5.72 10.89
N VAL A 118 5.33 5.78 9.87
CA VAL A 118 4.81 7.01 9.28
C VAL A 118 3.28 6.93 9.21
N ASP A 119 2.63 7.95 9.75
CA ASP A 119 1.18 8.17 9.65
C ASP A 119 0.91 9.47 8.91
N ALA A 120 0.49 9.33 7.66
CA ALA A 120 0.17 10.39 6.73
C ALA A 120 -1.35 10.60 6.54
N ARG A 121 -2.21 9.95 7.35
CA ARG A 121 -3.67 10.14 7.29
C ARG A 121 -4.10 11.62 7.30
N PRO A 122 -3.46 12.53 8.06
CA PRO A 122 -3.87 13.93 8.08
C PRO A 122 -3.63 14.70 6.77
N VAL A 123 -2.66 14.28 5.95
CA VAL A 123 -2.37 14.95 4.66
C VAL A 123 -3.02 14.25 3.48
N THR A 124 -3.32 12.95 3.61
CA THR A 124 -3.96 12.15 2.56
C THR A 124 -5.48 12.04 2.72
N SER A 125 -6.06 12.51 3.83
CA SER A 125 -7.52 12.58 3.97
C SER A 125 -8.12 13.50 2.91
N PRO A 126 -9.18 13.07 2.22
CA PRO A 126 -9.94 13.90 1.29
C PRO A 126 -10.82 14.87 2.10
N ALA A 127 -10.23 15.74 2.91
CA ALA A 127 -10.95 16.90 3.40
C ALA A 127 -11.09 17.87 2.21
N GLY A 128 -12.11 17.63 1.39
CA GLY A 128 -12.52 18.56 0.34
C GLY A 128 -11.66 18.60 -0.91
N ARG A 129 -11.12 17.46 -1.37
CA ARG A 129 -10.97 17.33 -2.83
C ARG A 129 -12.40 17.07 -3.33
N PRO A 130 -13.03 17.96 -4.12
CA PRO A 130 -13.99 17.44 -5.08
C PRO A 130 -13.28 16.28 -5.77
N ALA A 131 -13.99 15.21 -6.12
CA ALA A 131 -13.58 14.50 -7.31
C ALA A 131 -13.50 15.58 -8.38
N GLU A 132 -12.31 16.15 -8.60
CA GLU A 132 -12.02 16.92 -9.79
C GLU A 132 -12.03 15.84 -10.84
N VAL A 133 -13.27 15.56 -11.29
CA VAL A 133 -13.58 15.02 -12.59
C VAL A 133 -12.64 15.78 -13.48
N ALA A 134 -11.58 15.07 -13.91
CA ALA A 134 -10.54 15.60 -14.76
C ALA A 134 -11.22 16.53 -15.75
N THR A 135 -10.92 17.81 -15.65
CA THR A 135 -11.44 18.81 -16.58
C THR A 135 -11.17 18.26 -17.97
N ARG A 136 -12.30 18.02 -18.65
CA ARG A 136 -12.42 17.29 -19.90
C ARG A 136 -11.35 17.71 -20.90
N SER A 137 -10.36 16.85 -21.10
CA SER A 137 -9.87 16.61 -22.45
C SER A 137 -10.93 15.76 -23.15
N PRO A 138 -11.48 16.18 -24.29
CA PRO A 138 -12.46 15.38 -25.01
C PRO A 138 -11.70 14.27 -25.74
N GLU A 139 -11.54 13.10 -25.12
CA GLU A 139 -11.24 11.79 -25.75
C GLU A 139 -10.77 10.74 -24.73
N THR A 140 -11.59 10.43 -23.72
CA THR A 140 -11.62 9.09 -23.07
C THR A 140 -12.80 9.07 -22.10
N VAL A 141 -14.01 8.93 -22.65
CA VAL A 141 -15.19 8.58 -21.85
C VAL A 141 -15.07 7.08 -21.55
N THR A 142 -14.26 6.74 -20.56
CA THR A 142 -14.21 5.37 -20.06
C THR A 142 -15.45 5.18 -19.19
N SER A 143 -16.43 4.42 -19.69
CA SER A 143 -17.64 4.09 -18.94
C SER A 143 -17.30 3.53 -17.55
N PRO A 144 -18.11 3.83 -16.50
CA PRO A 144 -17.90 3.28 -15.17
C PRO A 144 -17.85 1.75 -15.23
N ILE A 145 -16.74 1.17 -14.76
CA ILE A 145 -16.58 -0.29 -14.69
C ILE A 145 -17.56 -0.80 -13.64
N THR A 146 -18.56 -1.56 -14.08
CA THR A 146 -19.58 -2.15 -13.21
C THR A 146 -19.37 -3.64 -13.11
N PHE A 147 -19.32 -4.17 -11.89
CA PHE A 147 -19.19 -5.60 -11.64
C PHE A 147 -20.53 -6.22 -11.25
N THR A 148 -20.78 -7.43 -11.74
CA THR A 148 -21.81 -8.29 -11.14
C THR A 148 -21.42 -8.69 -9.71
N ASN A 149 -22.39 -9.08 -8.88
CA ASN A 149 -22.10 -9.54 -7.52
C ASN A 149 -21.09 -10.70 -7.50
N ALA A 150 -21.24 -11.67 -8.42
CA ALA A 150 -20.31 -12.80 -8.53
C ALA A 150 -18.87 -12.35 -8.85
N GLN A 151 -18.72 -11.40 -9.79
CA GLN A 151 -17.42 -10.83 -10.13
C GLN A 151 -16.82 -10.08 -8.93
N ARG A 152 -17.62 -9.25 -8.23
CA ARG A 152 -17.19 -8.51 -7.03
C ARG A 152 -16.75 -9.45 -5.90
N THR A 153 -17.50 -10.52 -5.63
CA THR A 153 -17.12 -11.53 -4.63
C THR A 153 -15.81 -12.24 -5.01
N VAL A 154 -15.63 -12.63 -6.28
CA VAL A 154 -14.43 -13.33 -6.72
C VAL A 154 -13.19 -12.43 -6.67
N ILE A 155 -13.29 -11.17 -7.11
CA ILE A 155 -12.16 -10.23 -7.05
C ILE A 155 -11.84 -9.82 -5.60
N SER A 156 -12.84 -9.76 -4.71
CA SER A 156 -12.63 -9.54 -3.27
C SER A 156 -11.85 -10.69 -2.65
N ALA A 157 -12.26 -11.94 -2.90
CA ALA A 157 -11.53 -13.13 -2.44
C ALA A 157 -10.12 -13.25 -3.06
N LEU A 158 -9.93 -12.76 -4.29
CA LEU A 158 -8.61 -12.66 -4.92
C LEU A 158 -7.69 -11.69 -4.16
N CYS A 159 -8.23 -10.54 -3.77
CA CYS A 159 -7.49 -9.46 -3.09
C CYS A 159 -7.37 -9.67 -1.58
N GLU A 160 -8.15 -10.56 -0.98
CA GLU A 160 -8.20 -10.79 0.48
C GLU A 160 -6.80 -10.93 1.11
N PRO A 161 -5.85 -11.74 0.59
CA PRO A 161 -4.55 -11.84 1.22
C PRO A 161 -3.71 -10.55 1.10
N LEU A 162 -3.89 -9.76 0.04
CA LEU A 162 -3.21 -8.46 -0.12
C LEU A 162 -3.75 -7.42 0.86
N LEU A 163 -5.03 -7.53 1.23
CA LEU A 163 -5.69 -6.60 2.15
C LEU A 163 -5.54 -7.00 3.62
N MET A 164 -5.16 -8.25 3.89
CA MET A 164 -5.03 -8.78 5.26
C MET A 164 -3.60 -9.12 5.69
N ARG A 165 -2.68 -9.37 4.74
CA ARG A 165 -1.31 -9.81 5.04
C ARG A 165 -0.31 -8.75 4.60
N THR A 166 0.95 -8.92 5.01
CA THR A 166 2.02 -7.96 4.74
C THR A 166 3.25 -8.65 4.17
N GLY A 167 3.98 -7.96 3.29
CA GLY A 167 5.27 -8.41 2.77
C GLY A 167 5.14 -9.63 1.84
N PRO A 168 6.07 -10.60 1.89
CA PRO A 168 6.06 -11.75 0.97
C PRO A 168 4.80 -12.62 1.02
N HIS A 169 4.05 -12.57 2.13
CA HIS A 169 2.81 -13.33 2.30
C HIS A 169 1.57 -12.61 1.74
N ALA A 170 1.71 -11.33 1.38
CA ALA A 170 0.70 -10.53 0.70
C ALA A 170 0.76 -10.81 -0.81
N ALA A 171 0.29 -11.99 -1.22
CA ALA A 171 0.19 -12.39 -2.62
C ALA A 171 -1.29 -12.68 -2.97
N PRO A 172 -1.77 -12.36 -4.18
CA PRO A 172 -3.13 -12.66 -4.60
C PRO A 172 -3.48 -14.13 -4.37
N ALA A 173 -4.71 -14.40 -3.95
CA ALA A 173 -5.16 -15.77 -3.74
C ALA A 173 -5.13 -16.58 -5.05
N THR A 174 -4.79 -17.86 -4.97
CA THR A 174 -4.87 -18.78 -6.12
C THR A 174 -6.33 -19.16 -6.39
N TYR A 175 -6.66 -19.64 -7.61
CA TYR A 175 -8.04 -20.08 -7.90
C TYR A 175 -8.52 -21.19 -6.97
N ALA A 176 -7.61 -22.06 -6.53
CA ALA A 176 -7.92 -23.11 -5.56
C ALA A 176 -8.23 -22.52 -4.17
N GLN A 177 -7.47 -21.51 -3.73
CA GLN A 177 -7.75 -20.80 -2.49
C GLN A 177 -9.09 -20.07 -2.55
N ILE A 178 -9.38 -19.36 -3.63
CA ILE A 178 -10.68 -18.68 -3.84
C ILE A 178 -11.82 -19.70 -3.88
N GLY A 179 -11.65 -20.82 -4.58
CA GLY A 179 -12.65 -21.87 -4.66
C GLY A 179 -13.00 -22.43 -3.27
N ARG A 180 -11.99 -22.76 -2.46
CA ARG A 180 -12.19 -23.17 -1.05
C ARG A 180 -12.85 -22.06 -0.23
N ARG A 181 -12.39 -20.82 -0.38
CA ARG A 181 -12.88 -19.64 0.32
C ARG A 181 -14.37 -19.36 0.07
N LEU A 182 -14.87 -19.68 -1.13
CA LEU A 182 -16.23 -19.39 -1.58
C LEU A 182 -17.13 -20.63 -1.71
N GLY A 183 -16.63 -21.84 -1.41
CA GLY A 183 -17.39 -23.09 -1.64
C GLY A 183 -17.71 -23.32 -3.12
N ARG A 184 -16.75 -23.05 -4.02
CA ARG A 184 -16.90 -23.16 -5.48
C ARG A 184 -15.75 -23.95 -6.10
N GLN A 185 -16.02 -24.59 -7.23
CA GLN A 185 -14.98 -25.31 -7.97
C GLN A 185 -13.98 -24.32 -8.60
N PRO A 186 -12.67 -24.63 -8.66
CA PRO A 186 -11.65 -23.76 -9.27
C PRO A 186 -11.96 -23.36 -10.72
N GLN A 187 -12.62 -24.23 -11.48
CA GLN A 187 -13.02 -23.93 -12.86
C GLN A 187 -14.08 -22.82 -12.94
N TYR A 188 -15.03 -22.77 -11.99
CA TYR A 188 -15.98 -21.66 -11.90
C TYR A 188 -15.24 -20.34 -11.66
N ILE A 189 -14.28 -20.32 -10.73
CA ILE A 189 -13.45 -19.15 -10.46
C ILE A 189 -12.70 -18.71 -11.71
N ARG A 190 -12.03 -19.64 -12.40
CA ARG A 190 -11.31 -19.35 -13.65
C ARG A 190 -12.23 -18.69 -14.69
N ASN A 191 -13.48 -19.18 -14.84
CA ASN A 191 -14.44 -18.62 -15.79
C ASN A 191 -14.88 -17.19 -15.40
N VAL A 192 -15.17 -16.93 -14.12
CA VAL A 192 -15.52 -15.58 -13.66
C VAL A 192 -14.37 -14.61 -13.89
N VAL A 193 -13.15 -15.05 -13.60
CA VAL A 193 -11.98 -14.18 -13.76
C VAL A 193 -11.62 -13.94 -15.23
N LYS A 194 -11.85 -14.93 -16.10
CA LYS A 194 -11.78 -14.73 -17.56
C LYS A 194 -12.78 -13.67 -18.03
N SER A 195 -14.03 -13.75 -17.58
CA SER A 195 -15.07 -12.75 -17.89
C SER A 195 -14.73 -11.36 -17.36
N LEU A 196 -14.12 -11.26 -16.17
CA LEU A 196 -13.56 -10.01 -15.63
C LEU A 196 -12.53 -9.41 -16.58
N ARG A 197 -11.57 -10.21 -17.05
CA ARG A 197 -10.55 -9.77 -17.99
C ARG A 197 -11.14 -9.27 -19.29
N GLU A 198 -12.11 -9.99 -19.87
CA GLU A 198 -12.80 -9.58 -21.09
C GLU A 198 -13.57 -8.26 -20.89
N SER A 199 -14.21 -8.08 -19.74
CA SER A 199 -14.94 -6.84 -19.41
C SER A 199 -13.99 -5.65 -19.19
N LEU A 200 -12.76 -5.92 -18.76
CA LEU A 200 -11.72 -4.92 -18.53
C LEU A 200 -10.84 -4.68 -19.77
N ALA A 201 -10.97 -5.52 -20.79
CA ALA A 201 -10.26 -5.36 -22.06
C ALA A 201 -10.77 -4.08 -22.75
N GLY A 202 -9.86 -3.18 -23.07
CA GLY A 202 -10.19 -1.85 -23.63
C GLY A 202 -10.19 -0.70 -22.60
N HIS A 203 -10.04 -1.00 -21.31
CA HIS A 203 -9.88 0.03 -20.27
C HIS A 203 -8.42 0.49 -20.06
N GLY A 204 -7.48 0.02 -20.89
CA GLY A 204 -6.07 0.43 -20.85
C GLY A 204 -5.35 0.07 -19.55
N ILE A 205 -5.77 -1.00 -18.87
CA ILE A 205 -5.18 -1.43 -17.61
C ILE A 205 -3.91 -2.24 -17.91
N PRO A 206 -2.71 -1.78 -17.46
CA PRO A 206 -1.45 -2.46 -17.76
C PRO A 206 -1.44 -3.91 -17.28
N GLY A 207 -0.97 -4.83 -18.13
CA GLY A 207 -0.87 -6.26 -17.81
C GLY A 207 -2.20 -7.02 -17.79
N LEU A 208 -3.32 -6.39 -18.22
CA LEU A 208 -4.60 -7.08 -18.45
C LEU A 208 -4.93 -7.32 -19.93
N THR A 209 -4.19 -6.70 -20.85
CA THR A 209 -4.33 -6.85 -22.31
C THR A 209 -3.33 -7.85 -22.88
N THR A 210 -3.73 -8.57 -23.93
CA THR A 210 -2.88 -9.55 -24.65
C THR A 210 -1.74 -8.94 -25.43
N ASP A 211 -1.86 -7.65 -25.75
CA ASP A 211 -0.96 -6.96 -26.69
C ASP A 211 0.28 -6.39 -25.98
N ASP A 212 0.36 -6.53 -24.65
CA ASP A 212 1.60 -6.31 -23.91
C ASP A 212 2.52 -7.51 -24.18
N GLU A 213 3.49 -7.36 -25.08
CA GLU A 213 4.47 -8.40 -25.43
C GLU A 213 5.29 -8.91 -24.22
N ASP A 214 5.29 -8.16 -23.11
CA ASP A 214 5.89 -8.50 -21.82
C ASP A 214 4.92 -9.22 -20.84
N ALA A 215 3.66 -9.47 -21.23
CA ALA A 215 2.71 -10.25 -20.44
C ALA A 215 3.11 -11.74 -20.48
N ALA A 216 4.13 -12.08 -19.71
CA ALA A 216 4.46 -13.44 -19.35
C ALA A 216 3.17 -14.16 -18.96
N HIS A 217 2.84 -15.18 -19.75
CA HIS A 217 1.50 -15.72 -19.97
C HIS A 217 0.78 -16.36 -18.76
N ASP A 218 1.22 -16.21 -17.51
CA ASP A 218 0.75 -17.12 -16.45
C ASP A 218 0.22 -16.52 -15.15
N ASP A 219 0.29 -15.21 -14.89
CA ASP A 219 -0.29 -14.71 -13.63
C ASP A 219 -0.95 -13.33 -13.67
N PHE A 220 -1.97 -13.21 -14.53
CA PHE A 220 -2.82 -12.01 -14.58
C PHE A 220 -3.46 -11.66 -13.22
N ARG A 221 -3.52 -12.61 -12.26
CA ARG A 221 -4.04 -12.38 -10.91
C ARG A 221 -3.34 -11.22 -10.22
N TRP A 222 -2.03 -11.09 -10.43
CA TRP A 222 -1.25 -9.97 -9.90
C TRP A 222 -1.68 -8.65 -10.50
N ALA A 223 -1.76 -8.56 -11.83
CA ALA A 223 -2.19 -7.35 -12.51
C ALA A 223 -3.60 -6.93 -12.07
N LEU A 224 -4.54 -7.88 -12.04
CA LEU A 224 -5.92 -7.65 -11.64
C LEU A 224 -6.04 -7.19 -10.17
N ALA A 225 -5.37 -7.91 -9.25
CA ALA A 225 -5.47 -7.61 -7.83
C ALA A 225 -4.79 -6.28 -7.47
N ARG A 226 -3.60 -6.01 -8.05
CA ARG A 226 -2.91 -4.73 -7.87
C ARG A 226 -3.73 -3.58 -8.41
N TRP A 227 -4.32 -3.73 -9.59
CA TRP A 227 -5.22 -2.73 -10.14
C TRP A 227 -6.39 -2.49 -9.21
N ALA A 228 -7.11 -3.54 -8.80
CA ALA A 228 -8.32 -3.43 -7.97
C ALA A 228 -8.07 -2.74 -6.62
N VAL A 229 -6.97 -3.07 -5.94
CA VAL A 229 -6.58 -2.43 -4.67
C VAL A 229 -6.11 -0.98 -4.91
N ARG A 230 -5.31 -0.73 -5.94
CA ARG A 230 -4.74 0.61 -6.21
C ARG A 230 -5.80 1.61 -6.69
N SER A 231 -6.79 1.17 -7.45
CA SER A 231 -7.90 1.99 -7.91
C SER A 231 -9.00 2.16 -6.85
N ALA A 232 -8.84 1.54 -5.67
CA ALA A 232 -9.85 1.47 -4.61
C ALA A 232 -11.19 0.87 -5.05
N VAL A 233 -11.18 0.04 -6.11
CA VAL A 233 -12.34 -0.74 -6.56
C VAL A 233 -12.68 -1.83 -5.54
N ILE A 234 -11.65 -2.40 -4.91
CA ILE A 234 -11.76 -3.35 -3.81
C ILE A 234 -10.95 -2.84 -2.62
N SER A 235 -11.58 -2.87 -1.46
CA SER A 235 -11.07 -2.38 -0.18
C SER A 235 -11.25 -3.43 0.92
N ALA A 236 -10.78 -3.13 2.13
CA ALA A 236 -11.01 -4.00 3.29
C ALA A 236 -12.51 -4.13 3.62
N GLU A 237 -13.34 -3.15 3.26
CA GLU A 237 -14.79 -3.17 3.50
C GLU A 237 -15.47 -4.28 2.69
N ASP A 238 -15.03 -4.49 1.44
CA ASP A 238 -15.55 -5.55 0.56
C ASP A 238 -15.28 -6.97 1.11
N LEU A 239 -14.36 -7.12 2.06
CA LEU A 239 -14.10 -8.40 2.71
C LEU A 239 -15.19 -8.79 3.71
N HIS A 240 -15.98 -7.84 4.22
CA HIS A 240 -17.09 -8.11 5.12
C HIS A 240 -18.23 -8.87 4.43
N ASP A 241 -18.35 -8.73 3.11
CA ASP A 241 -19.35 -9.41 2.29
C ASP A 241 -18.92 -10.84 1.89
N LEU A 242 -17.66 -11.22 2.17
CA LEU A 242 -17.22 -12.58 1.95
C LEU A 242 -17.84 -13.52 3.00
N PRO A 243 -18.17 -14.77 2.63
CA PRO A 243 -18.59 -15.76 3.62
C PRO A 243 -17.51 -15.91 4.72
N PRO A 244 -17.80 -16.51 5.89
CA PRO A 244 -16.73 -16.85 6.82
C PRO A 244 -15.72 -17.80 6.14
N ALA A 245 -14.43 -17.68 6.50
CA ALA A 245 -13.45 -18.65 6.04
C ALA A 245 -13.86 -20.05 6.56
N PRO A 246 -13.74 -21.11 5.75
CA PRO A 246 -14.02 -22.45 6.24
C PRO A 246 -13.09 -22.72 7.43
N GLU A 247 -13.67 -23.17 8.55
CA GLU A 247 -12.91 -23.57 9.72
C GLU A 247 -11.93 -24.65 9.26
N THR A 248 -10.63 -24.36 9.34
CA THR A 248 -9.61 -25.39 9.18
C THR A 248 -9.82 -26.39 10.31
N GLY A 249 -10.51 -27.49 10.02
CA GLY A 249 -10.49 -28.66 10.87
C GLY A 249 -9.03 -29.01 11.11
N GLU A 250 -8.59 -28.86 12.36
CA GLU A 250 -7.29 -29.32 12.79
C GLU A 250 -7.21 -30.81 12.48
N ASP A 251 -6.33 -31.15 11.55
CA ASP A 251 -5.92 -32.51 11.23
C ASP A 251 -5.28 -33.10 12.49
N HIS A 252 -6.10 -33.70 13.36
CA HIS A 252 -5.64 -34.63 14.37
C HIS A 252 -5.17 -35.88 13.63
N GLY A 253 -3.93 -35.83 13.16
CA GLY A 253 -3.22 -37.00 12.66
C GLY A 253 -3.08 -38.08 13.75
N PRO A 254 -3.09 -39.36 13.37
CA PRO A 254 -3.05 -40.50 14.28
C PRO A 254 -1.74 -40.63 15.06
#